data_AF-A8WIH4-F1
#
_entry.id   AF-A8WIH4-F1
#
_cell.length_a   1.000
_cell.length_b   1.000
_cell.length_c   1.000
_cell.angle_alpha   90.00
_cell.angle_beta   90.00
_cell.angle_gamma   90.00
#
_symmetry.space_group_name_H-M   'P 1'
#
loop_
_entity.id
_entity.type
_entity.pdbx_description
1 polymer ?
#
loop_
_entity_poly.entity_id
_entity_poly.type
_entity_poly.pdbx_seq_one_letter_code
_entity_poly.pdbx_strand_id
1 'polypeptide(L)' 'MINSINTEHLPVKDLIISGLIIFIVSTIIANIYNPLWGFTYAFCNVLTLVFLSWLYQDTWNDNQ' A
#
# COMPACT_ATOMS: atom_id res chain seq x y z
N MET A 1 17.53 -4.17 -22.62
CA MET A 1 16.65 -5.35 -22.54
C MET A 1 15.71 -5.12 -21.37
N ILE A 2 14.64 -4.34 -21.61
CA ILE A 2 13.62 -4.07 -20.59
C ILE A 2 12.71 -5.28 -20.64
N ASN A 3 12.91 -6.20 -19.70
CA ASN A 3 12.09 -7.39 -19.59
C ASN A 3 10.64 -6.92 -19.40
N SER A 4 9.75 -7.39 -20.27
CA SER A 4 8.31 -7.16 -20.19
C SER A 4 7.83 -7.65 -18.82
N ILE A 5 7.70 -6.73 -17.86
CA ILE A 5 7.02 -7.00 -16.60
C ILE A 5 5.55 -7.05 -17.02
N ASN A 6 5.05 -8.26 -17.25
CA ASN A 6 3.65 -8.50 -17.53
C ASN A 6 2.81 -8.11 -16.30
N THR A 7 2.42 -6.84 -16.23
CA THR A 7 1.69 -6.23 -15.10
C THR A 7 0.19 -6.55 -15.10
N GLU A 8 -0.29 -7.41 -16.01
CA GLU A 8 -1.72 -7.75 -16.09
C GLU A 8 -2.20 -8.65 -14.94
N HIS A 9 -1.31 -9.35 -14.22
CA HIS A 9 -1.73 -10.41 -13.28
C HIS A 9 -1.00 -10.47 -11.94
N LEU A 10 -0.23 -9.45 -11.57
CA LEU A 10 0.49 -9.48 -10.29
C LEU A 10 -0.19 -8.59 -9.23
N PRO A 11 -0.39 -9.11 -7.99
CA PRO A 11 -0.84 -8.32 -6.83
C PRO A 11 0.08 -7.13 -6.51
N VAL A 12 1.23 -7.06 -7.18
CA VAL A 12 2.16 -5.93 -7.20
C VAL A 12 1.52 -4.67 -7.80
N LYS A 13 0.62 -4.77 -8.79
CA LYS A 13 -0.04 -3.58 -9.38
C LYS A 13 -0.96 -2.91 -8.36
N ASP A 14 -1.73 -3.70 -7.63
CA ASP A 14 -2.62 -3.19 -6.57
C ASP A 14 -1.81 -2.63 -5.40
N LEU A 15 -0.68 -3.26 -5.07
CA LEU A 15 0.24 -2.74 -4.05
C LEU A 15 0.86 -1.40 -4.46
N ILE A 16 1.25 -1.24 -5.72
CA ILE A 16 1.79 0.02 -6.26
C ILE A 16 0.70 1.10 -6.22
N ILE A 17 -0.52 0.80 -6.68
CA ILE A 17 -1.64 1.75 -6.69
C ILE A 17 -2.01 2.18 -5.26
N SER A 18 -2.12 1.23 -4.34
CA SER A 18 -2.40 1.49 -2.92
C SER A 18 -1.30 2.34 -2.27
N GLY A 19 -0.03 2.01 -2.53
CA GLY A 19 1.11 2.80 -2.08
C GLY A 19 1.12 4.23 -2.62
N LEU A 20 0.72 4.42 -3.89
CA LEU A 20 0.62 5.74 -4.52
C LEU A 20 -0.48 6.60 -3.90
N ILE A 21 -1.63 5.99 -3.56
CA ILE A 21 -2.73 6.67 -2.86
C ILE A 21 -2.27 7.12 -1.46
N ILE A 22 -1.64 6.22 -0.70
CA ILE A 22 -1.13 6.54 0.63
C ILE A 22 -0.08 7.66 0.55
N PHE A 23 0.77 7.65 -0.47
CA PHE A 23 1.79 8.66 -0.70
C PHE A 23 1.20 10.05 -1.00
N ILE A 24 0.19 10.11 -1.87
CA ILE A 24 -0.51 11.37 -2.20
C ILE A 24 -1.20 11.94 -0.95
N VAL A 25 -1.96 11.10 -0.22
CA VAL A 25 -2.67 11.54 0.99
C VAL A 25 -1.69 11.96 2.10
N SER A 26 -0.59 11.22 2.28
CA SER A 26 0.50 11.58 3.19
C SER A 26 1.11 12.94 2.85
N THR A 27 1.33 13.22 1.55
CA THR A 27 1.89 14.50 1.09
C THR A 27 0.95 15.66 1.38
N ILE A 28 -0.36 15.47 1.19
CA ILE A 28 -1.38 16.47 1.52
C ILE A 28 -1.38 16.75 3.03
N ILE A 29 -1.32 15.70 3.87
CA ILE A 29 -1.29 15.83 5.34
C ILE A 29 0.01 16.51 5.81
N ALA A 30 1.15 16.15 5.22
CA ALA A 30 2.44 16.77 5.49
C ALA A 30 2.43 18.27 5.20
N ASN A 31 1.74 18.68 4.13
CA ASN A 31 1.64 20.07 3.69
C ASN A 31 0.63 20.89 4.52
N ILE A 32 -0.45 20.28 5.02
CA ILE A 32 -1.48 20.97 5.81
C ILE A 32 -1.11 21.07 7.30
N TYR A 33 -0.48 20.04 7.85
CA TYR A 33 -0.20 19.96 9.30
C TYR A 33 1.29 20.10 9.60
N ASN A 34 2.03 19.02 9.44
CA ASN A 34 3.46 18.95 9.67
C ASN A 34 3.99 17.70 8.95
N PRO A 35 5.18 17.75 8.34
CA PRO A 35 5.76 16.59 7.66
C PRO A 35 5.82 15.31 8.50
N LEU A 36 6.02 15.44 9.82
CA LEU A 36 5.98 14.33 10.77
C LEU A 36 4.64 13.58 10.81
N TRP A 37 3.52 14.30 10.66
CA TRP A 37 2.18 13.72 10.63
C TRP A 37 1.90 12.98 9.32
N GLY A 38 2.40 13.49 8.19
CA GLY A 38 2.35 12.77 6.92
C GLY A 38 3.11 11.44 6.98
N PHE A 39 4.33 11.45 7.50
CA PHE A 39 5.11 10.23 7.69
C PHE A 39 4.40 9.22 8.60
N THR A 40 3.86 9.69 9.72
CA THR A 40 3.10 8.85 10.66
C THR A 40 1.86 8.25 10.00
N TYR A 41 1.16 9.03 9.18
CA TYR A 41 -0.01 8.57 8.43
C TYR A 41 0.36 7.48 7.41
N ALA A 42 1.43 7.69 6.63
CA ALA A 42 1.90 6.68 5.68
C ALA A 42 2.32 5.39 6.38
N PHE A 43 3.08 5.51 7.48
CA PHE A 43 3.54 4.37 8.26
C PHE A 43 2.37 3.57 8.88
N CYS A 44 1.39 4.26 9.49
CA CYS A 44 0.20 3.61 10.02
C CYS A 44 -0.64 2.93 8.95
N ASN A 45 -0.77 3.52 7.75
CA ASN A 45 -1.52 2.91 6.65
C ASN A 45 -0.83 1.63 6.13
N VAL A 46 0.50 1.66 5.96
CA VAL A 46 1.26 0.46 5.55
C VAL A 46 1.17 -0.63 6.62
N LEU A 47 1.31 -0.29 7.91
CA LEU A 47 1.12 -1.24 9.00
C LEU A 47 -0.27 -1.85 9.01
N THR A 48 -1.30 -1.03 8.79
CA THR A 48 -2.70 -1.48 8.74
C THR A 48 -2.90 -2.45 7.57
N LEU A 49 -2.38 -2.15 6.39
CA LEU A 49 -2.46 -3.05 5.24
C LEU A 49 -1.74 -4.37 5.46
N VAL A 50 -0.53 -4.34 6.05
CA VAL A 50 0.21 -5.57 6.39
C VAL A 50 -0.56 -6.36 7.45
N PHE A 51 -1.12 -5.70 8.45
CA PHE A 51 -1.89 -6.34 9.50
C PHE A 51 -3.20 -6.94 8.98
N LEU A 52 -3.92 -6.24 8.09
CA LEU A 52 -5.10 -6.78 7.42
C LEU A 52 -4.74 -7.95 6.50
N SER A 53 -3.63 -7.83 5.75
CA SER A 53 -3.16 -8.92 4.90
C SER A 53 -2.76 -10.15 5.70
N TRP A 54 -2.23 -9.97 6.91
CA TRP A 54 -1.92 -11.05 7.84
C TRP A 54 -3.19 -11.61 8.50
N LEU A 55 -4.10 -10.76 8.95
CA LEU A 55 -5.34 -11.15 9.64
C LEU A 55 -6.30 -11.90 8.71
N TYR A 56 -6.43 -11.46 7.46
CA TYR A 56 -7.27 -12.07 6.45
C TYR A 56 -6.51 -13.04 5.55
N GLN A 57 -5.26 -13.39 5.89
CA GLN A 57 -4.44 -14.33 5.13
C GLN A 57 -5.17 -15.67 4.94
N ASP A 58 -5.84 -16.17 5.98
CA ASP A 58 -6.63 -17.41 5.93
C ASP A 58 -7.98 -17.25 5.21
N THR A 59 -8.49 -16.03 5.07
CA THR A 59 -9.75 -15.76 4.36
C THR A 59 -9.54 -15.56 2.85
N TRP A 60 -8.33 -15.21 2.43
CA TRP A 60 -7.94 -15.03 1.02
C TRP A 60 -7.15 -16.22 0.44
N ASN A 61 -6.70 -17.16 1.28
CA ASN A 61 -6.07 -18.41 0.82
C ASN A 61 -7.17 -19.40 0.38
N ASP A 62 -7.69 -19.17 -0.82
CA ASP A 62 -8.67 -20.00 -1.53
C ASP A 62 -8.03 -21.32 -2.03
N ASN A 63 -7.32 -22.03 -1.15
CA ASN A 63 -6.81 -23.39 -1.38
C ASN A 63 -7.71 -24.41 -0.67
N GLN A 64 -8.98 -24.45 -1.09
CA GLN A 64 -9.83 -25.66 -1.04
C GLN A 64 -10.20 -26.06 -2.46
#